data_AF-A0A9P9FKA3-F1
#
_entry.id   AF-A0A9P9FKA3-F1
#
_cell.length_a   1.000
_cell.length_b   1.000
_cell.length_c   1.000
_cell.angle_alpha   90.00
_cell.angle_beta   90.00
_cell.angle_gamma   90.00
#
_symmetry.space_group_name_H-M   'P 1'
#
loop_
_entity.id
_entity.type
_entity.pdbx_description
1 polymer ?
#
loop_
_entity_poly.entity_id
_entity_poly.type
_entity_poly.pdbx_seq_one_letter_code
_entity_poly.pdbx_strand_id
1 'polypeptide(L)'
;MVSSCMVMGFEWSFFFLAFASVSARLYVRLCMRHDRLYWSDFWLIAALASALGLVICDTLTYQMSAMDDFTVTSASLDKIRFATGYFFDVAMYLPKLSIIAFYYNLVPPTTPRMRITLHVLATITGICGLSTFFIVTFWCGPDPSVNW
;
A
#
# COMPACT_ATOMS: atom_id res chain seq x y z
N MET A 1 -5.36 22.14 -15.11
CA MET A 1 -4.58 21.06 -14.45
C MET A 1 -4.46 21.43 -12.99
N VAL A 2 -4.62 20.47 -12.07
CA VAL A 2 -4.36 20.70 -10.64
C VAL A 2 -2.87 21.00 -10.49
N SER A 3 -2.50 21.99 -9.68
CA SER A 3 -1.09 22.35 -9.46
C SER A 3 -0.38 21.18 -8.77
N SER A 4 0.78 20.77 -9.29
CA SER A 4 1.59 19.67 -8.76
C SER A 4 1.95 19.87 -7.28
N CYS A 5 2.16 21.12 -6.85
CA CYS A 5 2.36 21.48 -5.44
C CYS A 5 1.16 21.15 -4.55
N MET A 6 -0.07 21.36 -5.04
CA MET A 6 -1.29 21.02 -4.30
C MET A 6 -1.43 19.50 -4.12
N VAL A 7 -1.10 18.71 -5.16
CA VAL A 7 -1.14 17.25 -5.11
C VAL A 7 -0.20 16.72 -4.03
N MET A 8 1.05 17.18 -4.03
CA MET A 8 2.04 16.81 -3.00
C MET A 8 1.57 17.19 -1.59
N GLY A 9 0.98 18.38 -1.43
CA GLY A 9 0.43 18.84 -0.15
C GLY A 9 -0.67 17.92 0.39
N PHE A 10 -1.57 17.46 -0.47
CA PHE A 10 -2.61 16.51 -0.08
C PHE A 10 -2.04 15.13 0.27
N GLU A 11 -1.13 14.59 -0.54
CA GLU A 11 -0.51 13.28 -0.28
C GLU A 11 0.18 13.24 1.08
N TRP A 12 1.02 14.24 1.39
CA TRP A 12 1.70 14.33 2.68
C TRP A 12 0.71 14.51 3.86
N SER A 13 -0.37 15.26 3.65
CA SER A 13 -1.40 15.45 4.67
C SER A 13 -2.14 14.15 4.98
N PHE A 14 -2.56 13.41 3.95
CA PHE A 14 -3.21 12.10 4.12
C PHE A 14 -2.26 11.07 4.71
N PHE A 15 -0.98 11.08 4.33
CA PHE A 15 0.03 10.21 4.92
C PHE A 15 0.21 10.51 6.41
N PHE A 16 0.30 11.78 6.81
CA PHE A 16 0.41 12.15 8.22
C PHE A 16 -0.80 11.68 9.04
N LEU A 17 -2.01 11.86 8.50
CA LEU A 17 -3.24 11.37 9.13
C LEU A 17 -3.23 9.84 9.26
N ALA A 18 -2.81 9.13 8.22
CA ALA A 18 -2.66 7.67 8.25
C ALA A 18 -1.63 7.25 9.32
N PHE A 19 -0.46 7.88 9.34
CA PHE A 19 0.60 7.63 10.33
C PHE A 19 0.10 7.84 11.76
N ALA A 20 -0.61 8.95 12.03
CA ALA A 20 -1.18 9.23 13.33
C ALA A 20 -2.20 8.16 13.75
N SER A 21 -3.07 7.73 12.83
CA SER A 21 -4.10 6.72 13.12
C SER A 21 -3.50 5.34 13.42
N VAL A 22 -2.47 4.91 12.67
CA VAL A 22 -1.78 3.63 12.89
C VAL A 22 -1.02 3.67 14.22
N SER A 23 -0.32 4.77 14.49
CA SER A 23 0.42 4.97 15.73
C SER A 23 -0.51 4.95 16.96
N ALA A 24 -1.66 5.65 16.87
CA ALA A 24 -2.67 5.63 17.93
C ALA A 24 -3.20 4.21 18.18
N ARG A 25 -3.47 3.44 17.12
CA ARG A 25 -3.92 2.05 17.24
C ARG A 25 -2.86 1.15 17.92
N LEU A 26 -1.59 1.29 17.55
CA LEU A 26 -0.50 0.55 18.18
C LEU A 26 -0.31 0.95 19.64
N TYR A 27 -0.39 2.25 19.94
CA TYR A 27 -0.27 2.79 21.29
C TYR A 27 -1.36 2.26 22.22
N VAL A 28 -2.63 2.33 21.81
CA VAL A 28 -3.74 1.79 22.62
C VAL A 28 -3.54 0.29 22.89
N ARG A 29 -3.09 -0.48 21.90
CA ARG A 29 -2.92 -1.93 22.07
C ARG A 29 -1.76 -2.29 22.99
N LEU A 30 -0.61 -1.62 22.83
CA LEU A 30 0.60 -1.90 23.62
C LEU A 30 0.54 -1.30 25.02
N CYS A 31 0.13 -0.05 25.15
CA CYS A 31 0.20 0.70 26.41
C CYS A 31 -1.06 0.58 27.26
N MET A 32 -2.26 0.59 26.65
CA MET A 32 -3.51 0.48 27.43
C MET A 32 -3.92 -0.97 27.65
N ARG A 33 -3.73 -1.84 26.64
CA ARG A 33 -4.22 -3.21 26.67
C ARG A 33 -3.17 -4.26 27.06
N HIS A 34 -1.88 -3.90 27.05
CA HIS A 34 -0.74 -4.81 27.28
C HIS A 34 -0.84 -6.14 26.51
N ASP A 35 -1.44 -6.09 25.33
CA ASP A 35 -1.65 -7.25 24.47
C ASP A 35 -0.46 -7.44 23.51
N ARG A 36 -0.28 -8.67 23.01
CA ARG A 36 0.70 -8.92 21.94
C ARG A 36 0.21 -8.37 20.60
N LEU A 37 1.15 -8.03 19.72
CA LEU A 37 0.83 -7.64 18.34
C LEU A 37 0.23 -8.83 17.59
N TYR A 38 -0.88 -8.57 16.90
CA TYR A 38 -1.48 -9.54 15.99
C TYR A 38 -0.85 -9.41 14.60
N TRP A 39 -0.98 -10.46 13.79
CA TRP A 39 -0.65 -10.43 12.36
C TRP A 39 -1.27 -9.22 11.63
N SER A 40 -2.48 -8.80 12.03
CA SER A 40 -3.14 -7.60 11.52
C SER A 40 -2.28 -6.33 11.66
N ASP A 41 -1.56 -6.18 12.78
CA ASP A 41 -0.79 -4.97 13.05
C ASP A 41 0.53 -4.97 12.25
N PHE A 42 1.14 -6.15 12.03
CA PHE A 42 2.30 -6.28 11.14
C PHE A 42 1.98 -5.90 9.69
N TRP A 43 0.85 -6.39 9.16
CA TRP A 43 0.41 -6.01 7.81
C TRP A 43 0.15 -4.50 7.70
N LEU A 44 -0.35 -3.87 8.76
CA LEU A 44 -0.63 -2.44 8.79
C LEU A 44 0.65 -1.60 8.84
N ILE A 45 1.66 -2.02 9.61
CA ILE A 45 2.97 -1.36 9.65
C ILE A 45 3.66 -1.48 8.29
N ALA A 46 3.62 -2.67 7.68
CA ALA A 46 4.17 -2.88 6.35
C ALA A 46 3.46 -2.00 5.30
N ALA A 47 2.13 -1.85 5.40
CA ALA A 47 1.37 -0.93 4.54
C ALA A 47 1.81 0.53 4.70
N LEU A 48 2.03 0.97 5.94
CA LEU A 48 2.49 2.32 6.24
C LEU A 48 3.90 2.58 5.70
N ALA A 49 4.79 1.58 5.81
CA ALA A 49 6.14 1.66 5.23
C ALA A 49 6.11 1.74 3.70
N SER A 50 5.24 0.96 3.03
CA SER A 50 5.05 1.09 1.58
C SER A 50 4.43 2.42 1.16
N ALA A 51 3.50 2.96 1.95
CA ALA A 51 2.92 4.28 1.70
C ALA A 51 3.95 5.40 1.85
N LEU A 52 4.90 5.28 2.78
CA LEU A 52 6.03 6.19 2.88
C LEU A 52 6.92 6.09 1.64
N GLY A 53 7.21 4.87 1.17
CA GLY A 53 7.94 4.65 -0.08
C GLY A 53 7.28 5.31 -1.29
N LEU A 54 5.95 5.18 -1.41
CA LEU A 54 5.14 5.84 -2.43
C LEU A 54 5.33 7.36 -2.41
N VAL A 55 5.08 7.99 -1.26
CA VAL A 55 5.17 9.46 -1.11
C VAL A 55 6.59 9.97 -1.40
N ILE A 56 7.62 9.19 -1.06
CA ILE A 56 9.01 9.52 -1.41
C ILE A 56 9.20 9.47 -2.93
N CYS A 57 8.74 8.43 -3.61
CA CYS A 57 8.85 8.31 -5.06
C CYS A 57 8.09 9.42 -5.80
N ASP A 58 6.93 9.81 -5.29
CA ASP A 58 6.14 10.92 -5.85
C ASP A 58 6.84 12.27 -5.63
N THR A 59 7.46 12.47 -4.45
CA THR A 59 8.28 13.65 -4.18
C THR A 59 9.51 13.73 -5.10
N LEU A 60 10.17 12.60 -5.38
CA LEU A 60 11.28 12.55 -6.35
C LEU A 60 10.81 12.87 -7.77
N THR A 61 9.65 12.37 -8.16
CA THR A 61 9.03 12.65 -9.46
C THR A 61 8.70 14.13 -9.61
N TYR A 62 8.19 14.75 -8.55
CA TYR A 62 7.94 16.19 -8.49
C TYR A 62 9.22 17.02 -8.63
N GLN A 63 10.31 16.63 -7.96
CA GLN A 63 11.61 17.32 -8.06
C GLN A 63 12.22 17.29 -9.46
N MET A 64 11.91 16.27 -10.25
CA MET A 64 12.36 16.15 -11.65
C MET A 64 11.46 16.91 -12.65
N SER A 65 10.48 17.69 -12.18
CA SER A 65 9.47 18.39 -13.01
C SER A 65 8.64 17.48 -13.90
N ALA A 66 8.74 16.16 -13.71
CA ALA A 66 8.05 15.14 -14.51
C ALA A 66 6.56 15.00 -14.20
N MET A 67 6.06 15.77 -13.22
CA MET A 67 4.64 15.90 -12.90
C MET A 67 3.96 17.04 -13.68
N ASP A 68 4.73 18.06 -14.06
CA ASP A 68 4.25 19.20 -14.86
C ASP A 68 4.47 18.99 -16.36
N ASP A 69 5.56 18.30 -16.73
CA ASP A 69 5.89 17.96 -18.11
C ASP A 69 6.04 16.44 -18.31
N PHE A 70 5.04 15.84 -18.94
CA PHE A 70 5.00 14.39 -19.21
C PHE A 70 5.93 13.97 -20.35
N THR A 71 6.53 14.91 -21.08
CA THR A 71 7.45 14.61 -22.20
C THR A 71 8.87 14.29 -21.74
N VAL A 72 9.21 14.65 -20.50
CA VAL A 72 10.50 14.31 -19.89
C VAL A 72 10.54 12.79 -19.68
N THR A 73 11.41 12.13 -20.44
CA THR A 73 11.67 10.70 -20.35
C THR A 73 13.15 10.48 -20.04
N SER A 74 13.42 9.68 -19.02
CA SER A 74 14.77 9.34 -18.57
C SER A 74 14.70 7.99 -17.88
N ALA A 75 15.71 7.14 -18.10
CA ALA A 75 15.78 5.81 -17.48
C ALA A 75 15.73 5.87 -15.94
N SER A 76 16.16 6.98 -15.32
CA SER A 76 16.02 7.19 -13.87
C SER A 76 14.57 7.42 -13.45
N LEU A 77 13.82 8.19 -14.25
CA LEU A 77 12.41 8.50 -14.01
C LEU A 77 11.54 7.26 -14.21
N ASP A 78 11.82 6.45 -15.23
CA ASP A 78 11.06 5.23 -15.50
C ASP A 78 11.26 4.17 -14.41
N LYS A 79 12.49 4.05 -13.86
CA LYS A 79 12.74 3.23 -12.66
C LYS A 79 11.97 3.72 -11.43
N ILE A 80 11.88 5.04 -11.24
CA ILE A 80 11.11 5.62 -10.13
C ILE A 80 9.62 5.32 -10.31
N ARG A 81 9.07 5.54 -11.51
CA ARG A 81 7.67 5.21 -11.84
C ARG A 81 7.35 3.73 -11.66
N PHE A 82 8.27 2.86 -12.09
CA PHE A 82 8.16 1.41 -11.87
C PHE A 82 8.11 1.09 -10.37
N ALA A 83 9.01 1.66 -9.57
CA ALA A 83 9.01 1.49 -8.11
C ALA A 83 7.72 2.04 -7.46
N THR A 84 7.24 3.22 -7.88
CA THR A 84 5.97 3.82 -7.43
C THR A 84 4.81 2.83 -7.62
N GLY A 85 4.75 2.15 -8.76
CA GLY A 85 3.73 1.13 -9.03
C GLY A 85 3.69 0.02 -7.97
N TYR A 86 4.85 -0.55 -7.62
CA TYR A 86 4.91 -1.57 -6.55
C TYR A 86 4.49 -1.01 -5.19
N PHE A 87 4.99 0.17 -4.82
CA PHE A 87 4.65 0.76 -3.53
C PHE A 87 3.17 1.08 -3.43
N PHE A 88 2.55 1.53 -4.53
CA PHE A 88 1.13 1.81 -4.61
C PHE A 88 0.29 0.55 -4.36
N ASP A 89 0.60 -0.54 -5.07
CA ASP A 89 -0.14 -1.78 -4.93
C ASP A 89 0.02 -2.38 -3.54
N VAL A 90 1.25 -2.44 -3.04
CA VAL A 90 1.52 -2.95 -1.69
C VAL A 90 0.80 -2.11 -0.64
N ALA A 91 0.88 -0.78 -0.73
CA ALA A 91 0.18 0.13 0.18
C ALA A 91 -1.35 -0.01 0.11
N MET A 92 -1.91 -0.42 -1.04
CA MET A 92 -3.34 -0.62 -1.20
C MET A 92 -3.82 -2.00 -0.70
N TYR A 93 -3.08 -3.08 -0.95
CA TYR A 93 -3.50 -4.44 -0.60
C TYR A 93 -3.19 -4.82 0.84
N LEU A 94 -2.09 -4.33 1.42
CA LEU A 94 -1.70 -4.69 2.79
C LEU A 94 -2.70 -4.22 3.87
N PRO A 95 -3.34 -3.03 3.80
CA PRO A 95 -4.41 -2.65 4.72
C PRO A 95 -5.63 -3.56 4.61
N LYS A 96 -5.98 -4.01 3.40
CA LYS A 96 -7.09 -4.95 3.18
C LYS A 96 -6.80 -6.29 3.86
N LEU A 97 -5.58 -6.80 3.72
CA LEU A 97 -5.12 -8.00 4.42
C LEU A 97 -5.10 -7.81 5.94
N SER A 98 -4.68 -6.63 6.42
CA SER A 98 -4.73 -6.29 7.85
C SER A 98 -6.15 -6.36 8.41
N ILE A 99 -7.13 -5.82 7.69
CA ILE A 99 -8.55 -5.85 8.08
C ILE A 99 -9.06 -7.29 8.09
N ILE A 100 -8.79 -8.07 7.05
CA ILE A 100 -9.18 -9.48 6.97
C ILE A 100 -8.58 -10.26 8.15
N ALA A 101 -7.29 -10.11 8.42
CA ALA A 101 -6.61 -10.73 9.56
C ALA A 101 -7.22 -10.29 10.91
N PHE A 102 -7.69 -9.05 11.04
CA PHE A 102 -8.42 -8.60 12.22
C PHE A 102 -9.75 -9.35 12.37
N TYR A 103 -10.53 -9.49 11.30
CA TYR A 103 -11.79 -10.25 11.32
C TYR A 103 -11.58 -11.74 11.62
N TYR A 104 -10.43 -12.32 11.29
CA TYR A 104 -10.10 -13.70 11.68
C TYR A 104 -10.00 -13.89 13.19
N ASN A 105 -9.60 -12.84 13.91
CA ASN A 105 -9.53 -12.82 15.37
C ASN A 105 -10.89 -12.48 16.01
N LEU A 106 -11.71 -11.67 15.34
CA LEU A 106 -13.02 -11.25 15.86
C LEU A 106 -14.11 -12.32 15.69
N VAL A 107 -14.17 -12.97 14.53
CA VAL A 107 -15.20 -13.97 14.22
C VAL A 107 -14.84 -15.30 14.86
N PRO A 108 -15.64 -15.91 15.75
CA PRO A 108 -15.32 -17.20 16.34
C PRO A 108 -15.41 -18.35 15.30
N PRO A 109 -14.74 -19.50 15.51
CA PRO A 109 -14.83 -20.66 14.60
C PRO A 109 -16.23 -21.28 14.53
N THR A 110 -17.11 -20.93 15.46
CA THR A 110 -18.45 -21.51 15.63
C THR A 110 -19.47 -21.06 14.57
N THR A 111 -19.17 -20.01 13.79
CA THR A 111 -20.06 -19.48 12.74
C THR A 111 -19.52 -19.80 11.35
N PRO A 112 -19.84 -20.98 10.77
CA PRO A 112 -19.19 -21.48 9.56
C PRO A 112 -19.42 -20.59 8.34
N ARG A 113 -20.61 -19.99 8.20
CA ARG A 113 -20.92 -19.10 7.07
C ARG A 113 -20.02 -17.86 7.04
N MET A 114 -19.80 -17.21 8.19
CA MET A 114 -18.93 -16.03 8.26
C MET A 114 -17.47 -16.41 8.02
N ARG A 115 -17.02 -17.58 8.51
CA ARG A 115 -15.66 -18.08 8.25
C ARG A 115 -15.44 -18.36 6.76
N ILE A 116 -16.39 -18.99 6.07
CA ILE A 116 -16.31 -19.23 4.63
C ILE A 116 -16.20 -17.90 3.86
N THR A 117 -17.05 -16.91 4.17
CA THR A 117 -16.96 -15.59 3.54
C THR A 117 -15.59 -14.95 3.75
N LEU A 118 -15.02 -15.11 4.95
CA LEU A 118 -13.71 -14.56 5.27
C LEU A 118 -12.57 -15.27 4.51
N HIS A 119 -12.67 -16.58 4.30
CA HIS A 119 -11.75 -17.33 3.43
C HIS A 119 -11.86 -16.86 1.98
N VAL A 120 -13.08 -16.76 1.45
CA VAL A 120 -13.32 -16.27 0.09
C VAL A 120 -12.74 -14.88 -0.10
N LEU A 121 -12.98 -13.95 0.83
CA LEU A 121 -12.46 -12.59 0.73
C LEU A 121 -10.92 -12.54 0.82
N ALA A 122 -10.33 -13.36 1.69
CA ALA A 122 -8.87 -13.49 1.79
C ALA A 122 -8.26 -14.01 0.49
N THR A 123 -8.85 -15.07 -0.08
CA THR A 123 -8.39 -15.67 -1.34
C THR A 123 -8.53 -14.71 -2.50
N ILE A 124 -9.68 -14.03 -2.65
CA ILE A 124 -9.88 -13.03 -3.71
C ILE A 124 -8.88 -11.89 -3.57
N THR A 125 -8.68 -11.36 -2.37
CA THR A 125 -7.74 -10.25 -2.12
C THR A 125 -6.30 -10.68 -2.45
N GLY A 126 -5.92 -11.91 -2.07
CA GLY A 126 -4.61 -12.47 -2.38
C GLY A 126 -4.40 -12.69 -3.88
N ILE A 127 -5.38 -13.26 -4.58
CA ILE A 127 -5.31 -13.47 -6.04
C ILE A 127 -5.24 -12.12 -6.76
N CYS A 128 -6.09 -11.16 -6.41
CA CYS A 128 -6.05 -9.83 -7.02
C CYS A 128 -4.71 -9.14 -6.76
N GLY A 129 -4.19 -9.17 -5.53
CA GLY A 129 -2.88 -8.58 -5.22
C GLY A 129 -1.74 -9.24 -5.99
N LEU A 130 -1.76 -10.56 -6.11
CA LEU A 130 -0.78 -11.31 -6.90
C LEU A 130 -0.88 -10.99 -8.39
N SER A 131 -2.10 -10.90 -8.94
CA SER A 131 -2.31 -10.50 -10.32
C SER A 131 -1.77 -9.10 -10.58
N THR A 132 -2.03 -8.13 -9.69
CA THR A 132 -1.52 -6.76 -9.85
C THR A 132 0.00 -6.72 -9.80
N PHE A 133 0.62 -7.48 -8.89
CA PHE A 133 2.07 -7.64 -8.86
C PHE A 133 2.63 -8.11 -10.22
N PHE A 134 2.04 -9.16 -10.81
CA PHE A 134 2.44 -9.65 -12.13
C PHE A 134 2.18 -8.64 -13.24
N ILE A 135 1.07 -7.91 -13.19
CA ILE A 135 0.73 -6.88 -14.16
C ILE A 135 1.79 -5.77 -14.14
N VAL A 136 2.24 -5.32 -12.96
CA VAL A 136 3.31 -4.32 -12.85
C VAL A 136 4.64 -4.88 -13.34
N THR A 137 5.00 -6.13 -12.99
CA THR A 137 6.27 -6.73 -13.42
C THR A 137 6.35 -6.92 -14.93
N PHE A 138 5.29 -7.41 -15.55
CA PHE A 138 5.26 -7.85 -16.94
C PHE A 138 4.47 -6.92 -17.86
N TRP A 139 4.30 -5.65 -17.47
CA TRP A 139 3.52 -4.68 -18.23
C TRP A 139 4.02 -4.52 -19.68
N CYS A 140 5.34 -4.36 -19.85
CA CYS A 140 5.97 -4.16 -21.16
C CYS A 140 6.40 -5.46 -21.86
N GLY A 141 6.03 -6.63 -21.33
CA GLY A 141 6.34 -7.93 -21.93
C GLY A 141 7.02 -8.91 -20.97
N PRO A 142 7.59 -10.02 -21.51
CA PRO A 142 8.17 -11.09 -20.70
C PRO A 142 9.46 -10.70 -19.99
N ASP A 143 10.20 -9.74 -20.54
CA ASP A 143 11.46 -9.25 -19.98
C ASP A 143 11.20 -7.99 -19.14
N PRO A 144 11.33 -8.06 -17.81
CA PRO A 144 11.06 -6.92 -16.93
C PRO A 144 12.06 -5.78 -17.10
N SER A 145 13.21 -6.02 -17.75
CA SER A 145 14.21 -4.97 -18.02
C SER A 145 13.78 -3.95 -19.06
N VAL A 146 12.74 -4.25 -19.85
CA VAL A 146 12.18 -3.35 -20.88
C VAL A 146 11.32 -2.24 -20.27
N ASN A 147 11.04 -2.29 -18.97
CA ASN A 147 10.24 -1.27 -18.29
C ASN A 147 10.98 0.08 -18.11
N TRP A 148 12.30 0.17 -18.38
CA TRP A 148 13.11 1.40 -18.25
C TRP A 148 14.24 1.50 -19.28
#